data_AF-A0A0B1SEB9-F1
#
_entry.id   AF-A0A0B1SEB9-F1
#
_cell.length_a   1.000
_cell.length_b   1.000
_cell.length_c   1.000
_cell.angle_alpha   90.00
_cell.angle_beta   90.00
_cell.angle_gamma   90.00
#
_symmetry.space_group_name_H-M   'P 1'
#
loop_
_entity.id
_entity.type
_entity.pdbx_description
1 polymer ?
#
loop_
_entity_poly.entity_id
_entity_poly.type
_entity_poly.pdbx_seq_one_letter_code
_entity_poly.pdbx_strand_id
1 'polypeptide(L)'
;LLLGFVPFVQTNVPQSLLSYSCGNPIYGNFEVLNGISTNSKATLGTTSTPSDPSRTCGGSSGGEAALLAADGSLIGIGGDVGGSIRIPCHFTGMAGIKPSHLRFSHRGVPGAVPGRPLINANEGPMTKDIQTSAEFLKEIWSTRWITEHDPYVPPVLWNEDMYSRGESTVSATTWTMTGLLLLQLSR
;
A
#
# COMPACT_ATOMS: atom_id res chain seq x y z
N LEU A 1 0.37 19.30 11.74
CA LEU A 1 1.01 18.01 11.38
C LEU A 1 2.02 17.69 12.46
N LEU A 2 1.69 16.77 13.37
CA LEU A 2 2.41 16.58 14.64
C LEU A 2 3.87 16.12 14.49
N LEU A 3 4.21 15.54 13.34
CA LEU A 3 5.51 14.93 13.04
C LEU A 3 6.24 15.61 11.86
N GLY A 4 5.80 16.80 11.43
CA GLY A 4 6.47 17.56 10.36
C GLY A 4 6.27 17.05 8.93
N PHE A 5 5.64 15.88 8.71
CA PHE A 5 5.26 15.41 7.36
C PHE A 5 4.33 16.41 6.67
N VAL A 6 4.50 16.61 5.35
CA VAL A 6 3.69 17.51 4.53
C VAL A 6 2.96 16.70 3.46
N PRO A 7 1.67 16.35 3.67
CA PRO A 7 0.84 15.77 2.62
C PRO A 7 0.69 16.79 1.48
N PHE A 8 1.06 16.41 0.26
CA PHE A 8 1.12 17.34 -0.87
C PHE A 8 0.34 16.89 -2.10
N VAL A 9 -0.05 15.62 -2.18
CA VAL A 9 -0.80 15.07 -3.31
C VAL A 9 -1.70 13.93 -2.86
N GLN A 10 -2.84 13.78 -3.54
CA GLN A 10 -3.65 12.57 -3.49
C GLN A 10 -3.41 11.78 -4.77
N THR A 11 -3.11 10.48 -4.64
CA THR A 11 -2.80 9.65 -5.79
C THR A 11 -4.01 8.89 -6.32
N ASN A 12 -3.92 8.46 -7.58
CA ASN A 12 -4.99 7.79 -8.28
C ASN A 12 -5.23 6.36 -7.74
N VAL A 13 -6.48 5.89 -7.84
CA VAL A 13 -6.92 4.56 -7.38
C VAL A 13 -7.87 3.93 -8.41
N PRO A 14 -8.05 2.60 -8.47
CA PRO A 14 -9.08 2.01 -9.29
C PRO A 14 -10.47 2.37 -8.78
N GLN A 15 -11.44 2.35 -9.71
CA GLN A 15 -12.84 2.51 -9.36
C GLN A 15 -13.22 1.51 -8.26
N SER A 16 -13.86 2.00 -7.19
CA SER A 16 -14.31 1.23 -6.02
C SER A 16 -13.22 0.54 -5.18
N LEU A 17 -11.92 0.74 -5.43
CA LEU A 17 -10.81 0.10 -4.69
C LEU A 17 -10.73 -1.45 -4.78
N LEU A 18 -11.73 -2.12 -5.37
CA LEU A 18 -11.80 -3.58 -5.49
C LEU A 18 -11.18 -4.08 -6.81
N SER A 19 -9.97 -3.62 -7.10
CA SER A 19 -9.20 -4.06 -8.26
C SER A 19 -7.71 -3.96 -7.98
N TYR A 20 -6.94 -4.87 -8.57
CA TYR A 20 -5.49 -4.82 -8.57
C TYR A 20 -4.93 -4.02 -9.76
N SER A 21 -5.77 -3.47 -10.64
CA SER A 21 -5.36 -2.45 -11.62
C SER A 21 -5.58 -1.05 -11.04
N CYS A 22 -5.18 0.01 -11.76
CA CYS A 22 -5.32 1.38 -11.28
C CYS A 22 -5.93 2.30 -12.34
N GLY A 23 -7.24 2.17 -12.55
CA GLY A 23 -7.99 3.02 -13.48
C GLY A 23 -9.42 3.27 -13.00
N ASN A 24 -9.94 4.45 -13.29
CA ASN A 24 -11.32 4.83 -12.99
C ASN A 24 -11.84 5.83 -14.05
N PRO A 25 -13.16 6.00 -14.19
CA PRO A 25 -13.75 6.90 -15.20
C PRO A 25 -13.57 8.40 -14.94
N ILE A 26 -13.09 8.82 -13.76
CA ILE A 26 -12.95 10.24 -13.40
C ILE A 26 -11.60 10.77 -13.86
N TYR A 27 -10.54 10.07 -13.44
CA TYR A 27 -9.16 10.37 -13.81
C TYR A 27 -8.71 9.62 -15.06
N GLY A 28 -9.56 8.72 -15.57
CA GLY A 28 -9.34 8.00 -16.81
C GLY A 28 -10.45 8.15 -17.85
N ASN A 29 -10.02 8.30 -19.10
CA ASN A 29 -10.77 8.62 -20.34
C ASN A 29 -11.31 10.05 -20.50
N PHE A 30 -10.48 10.94 -21.08
CA PHE A 30 -10.97 12.09 -21.85
C PHE A 30 -10.97 11.84 -23.38
N GLU A 31 -10.15 10.90 -23.90
CA GLU A 31 -10.06 10.66 -25.37
C GLU A 31 -11.20 9.84 -25.97
N VAL A 32 -11.97 9.09 -25.17
CA VAL A 32 -13.16 8.37 -25.68
C VAL A 32 -14.33 9.32 -26.00
N LEU A 33 -14.25 10.59 -25.61
CA LEU A 33 -15.22 11.62 -26.01
C LEU A 33 -14.90 12.29 -27.36
N ASN A 34 -13.73 12.06 -27.96
CA ASN A 34 -13.32 12.72 -29.23
C ASN A 34 -12.95 11.77 -30.38
N GLY A 35 -13.20 10.45 -30.25
CA GLY A 35 -13.17 9.52 -31.39
C GLY A 35 -11.80 9.25 -32.01
N ILE A 36 -10.68 9.59 -31.35
CA ILE A 36 -9.33 9.30 -31.84
C ILE A 36 -8.84 8.02 -31.18
N SER A 37 -8.95 6.90 -31.90
CA SER A 37 -8.28 5.65 -31.54
C SER A 37 -6.80 5.76 -31.90
N THR A 38 -5.93 5.97 -30.91
CA THR A 38 -4.49 5.81 -31.09
C THR A 38 -4.13 4.34 -30.82
N ASN A 39 -3.42 3.71 -31.75
CA ASN A 39 -2.97 2.31 -31.67
C ASN A 39 -1.90 2.05 -30.57
N SER A 40 -1.82 2.90 -29.55
CA SER A 40 -0.93 2.75 -28.41
C SER A 40 -1.64 1.99 -27.30
N LYS A 41 -1.14 0.79 -26.97
CA LYS A 41 -1.61 -0.11 -25.91
C LYS A 41 -1.46 0.45 -24.48
N ALA A 42 -1.15 1.74 -24.32
CA ALA A 42 -1.23 2.44 -23.05
C ALA A 42 -2.68 2.92 -22.91
N THR A 43 -3.47 2.22 -22.10
CA THR A 43 -4.87 2.58 -21.82
C THR A 43 -4.89 3.99 -21.20
N LEU A 44 -5.17 5.02 -22.01
CA LEU A 44 -5.23 6.40 -21.54
C LEU A 44 -6.14 6.50 -20.31
N GLY A 45 -5.63 7.08 -19.22
CA GLY A 45 -6.39 7.20 -17.97
C GLY A 45 -6.21 6.07 -16.95
N THR A 46 -5.43 5.05 -17.28
CA THR A 46 -4.95 4.05 -16.32
C THR A 46 -3.58 4.49 -15.83
N THR A 47 -3.36 4.48 -14.51
CA THR A 47 -2.01 4.64 -13.96
C THR A 47 -1.18 3.42 -14.36
N SER A 48 -0.07 3.66 -15.05
CA SER A 48 0.90 2.64 -15.47
C SER A 48 2.16 2.69 -14.60
N THR A 49 2.96 1.62 -14.65
CA THR A 49 4.26 1.63 -13.99
C THR A 49 5.24 2.55 -14.74
N PRO A 50 6.01 3.41 -14.06
CA PRO A 50 6.97 4.31 -14.70
C PRO A 50 8.06 3.59 -15.50
N SER A 51 8.41 2.37 -15.09
CA SER A 51 9.44 1.55 -15.75
C SER A 51 9.00 0.99 -17.12
N ASP A 52 7.70 0.82 -17.34
CA ASP A 52 7.11 0.34 -18.59
C ASP A 52 5.64 0.79 -18.67
N PRO A 53 5.34 1.90 -19.37
CA PRO A 53 3.98 2.44 -19.47
C PRO A 53 2.95 1.50 -20.09
N SER A 54 3.38 0.38 -20.71
CA SER A 54 2.47 -0.65 -21.24
C SER A 54 1.96 -1.63 -20.17
N ARG A 55 2.47 -1.55 -18.94
CA ARG A 55 2.11 -2.43 -17.82
C ARG A 55 1.37 -1.66 -16.72
N THR A 56 0.49 -2.38 -16.02
CA THR A 56 -0.20 -1.86 -14.83
C THR A 56 0.80 -1.61 -13.69
N CYS A 57 0.60 -0.52 -12.93
CA CYS A 57 1.32 -0.28 -11.67
C CYS A 57 0.81 -1.13 -10.50
N GLY A 58 -0.20 -1.98 -10.71
CA GLY A 58 -0.91 -2.67 -9.63
C GLY A 58 -1.94 -1.76 -8.93
N GLY A 59 -2.57 -2.26 -7.86
CA GLY A 59 -3.62 -1.53 -7.17
C GLY A 59 -4.13 -2.26 -5.92
N SER A 60 -4.98 -1.63 -5.11
CA SER A 60 -5.63 -0.34 -5.39
C SER A 60 -4.75 0.91 -5.15
N SER A 61 -3.65 0.80 -4.40
CA SER A 61 -2.73 1.94 -4.15
C SER A 61 -1.75 2.16 -5.31
N GLY A 62 -2.22 2.05 -6.55
CA GLY A 62 -1.39 2.08 -7.75
C GLY A 62 -0.75 3.44 -8.00
N GLY A 63 -1.49 4.53 -7.77
CA GLY A 63 -0.98 5.88 -7.85
C GLY A 63 0.19 6.15 -6.90
N GLU A 64 0.10 5.70 -5.64
CA GLU A 64 1.18 5.80 -4.65
C GLU A 64 2.44 5.09 -5.16
N ALA A 65 2.32 3.83 -5.55
CA ALA A 65 3.44 3.04 -6.03
C ALA A 65 4.08 3.63 -7.29
N ALA A 66 3.27 4.09 -8.25
CA ALA A 66 3.77 4.73 -9.45
C ALA A 66 4.49 6.05 -9.15
N LEU A 67 3.96 6.87 -8.23
CA LEU A 67 4.60 8.13 -7.83
C LEU A 67 5.93 7.89 -7.12
N LEU A 68 5.98 6.91 -6.21
CA LEU A 68 7.20 6.52 -5.51
C LEU A 68 8.26 5.97 -6.47
N ALA A 69 7.87 5.11 -7.40
CA ALA A 69 8.75 4.54 -8.41
C ALA A 69 9.24 5.59 -9.43
N ALA A 70 8.53 6.70 -9.59
CA ALA A 70 8.94 7.86 -10.38
C ALA A 70 9.72 8.91 -9.58
N ASP A 71 10.11 8.60 -8.34
CA ASP A 71 10.85 9.49 -7.43
C ASP A 71 10.09 10.78 -7.06
N GLY A 72 8.78 10.78 -7.23
CA GLY A 72 7.91 11.93 -6.96
C GLY A 72 7.50 12.08 -5.50
N SER A 73 7.73 11.06 -4.66
CA SER A 73 7.54 11.11 -3.20
C SER A 73 8.60 10.28 -2.49
N LEU A 74 8.87 10.60 -1.22
CA LEU A 74 9.73 9.78 -0.34
C LEU A 74 8.93 8.66 0.34
N ILE A 75 7.66 8.93 0.65
CA ILE A 75 6.77 8.02 1.34
C ILE A 75 5.33 8.20 0.85
N GLY A 76 4.64 7.09 0.69
CA GLY A 76 3.21 7.02 0.39
C GLY A 76 2.48 6.26 1.48
N ILE A 77 1.17 6.50 1.59
CA ILE A 77 0.28 5.75 2.48
C ILE A 77 -0.77 5.06 1.64
N GLY A 78 -0.75 3.73 1.64
CA GLY A 78 -1.75 2.89 0.97
C GLY A 78 -2.72 2.26 1.96
N GLY A 79 -3.78 1.65 1.43
CA GLY A 79 -4.69 0.79 2.17
C GLY A 79 -4.67 -0.63 1.61
N ASP A 80 -4.75 -1.65 2.45
CA ASP A 80 -4.69 -3.06 2.03
C ASP A 80 -5.72 -3.92 2.78
N VAL A 81 -6.65 -4.49 2.00
CA VAL A 81 -7.60 -5.53 2.42
C VAL A 81 -7.17 -6.89 1.85
N GLY A 82 -6.87 -6.90 0.54
CA GLY A 82 -6.59 -8.11 -0.24
C GLY A 82 -5.26 -8.07 -1.00
N GLY A 83 -4.37 -7.13 -0.68
CA GLY A 83 -3.08 -6.94 -1.36
C GLY A 83 -2.84 -5.51 -1.84
N SER A 84 -3.72 -4.56 -1.57
CA SER A 84 -3.68 -3.24 -2.21
C SER A 84 -2.50 -2.33 -1.84
N ILE A 85 -1.64 -2.70 -0.88
CA ILE A 85 -0.30 -2.12 -0.67
C ILE A 85 0.74 -3.02 -1.35
N ARG A 86 0.66 -4.33 -1.08
CA ARG A 86 1.69 -5.31 -1.47
C ARG A 86 1.78 -5.54 -2.97
N ILE A 87 0.64 -5.62 -3.67
CA ILE A 87 0.55 -5.83 -5.13
C ILE A 87 1.19 -4.66 -5.89
N PRO A 88 0.79 -3.39 -5.67
CA PRO A 88 1.39 -2.29 -6.42
C PRO A 88 2.87 -2.08 -6.07
N CYS A 89 3.27 -2.28 -4.81
CA CYS A 89 4.70 -2.29 -4.45
C CYS A 89 5.47 -3.38 -5.20
N HIS A 90 4.93 -4.61 -5.28
CA HIS A 90 5.55 -5.70 -6.01
C HIS A 90 5.70 -5.40 -7.52
N PHE A 91 4.68 -4.81 -8.15
CA PHE A 91 4.71 -4.52 -9.59
C PHE A 91 5.66 -3.39 -9.97
N THR A 92 5.87 -2.43 -9.06
CA THR A 92 6.68 -1.23 -9.29
C THR A 92 8.08 -1.32 -8.66
N GLY A 93 8.40 -2.40 -7.96
CA GLY A 93 9.70 -2.60 -7.30
C GLY A 93 9.88 -1.78 -6.01
N MET A 94 8.79 -1.38 -5.36
CA MET A 94 8.80 -0.65 -4.09
C MET A 94 8.67 -1.60 -2.88
N ALA A 95 9.00 -1.09 -1.70
CA ALA A 95 8.68 -1.73 -0.42
C ALA A 95 7.30 -1.28 0.08
N GLY A 96 6.56 -2.20 0.69
CA GLY A 96 5.26 -1.90 1.29
C GLY A 96 4.97 -2.78 2.48
N ILE A 97 4.55 -2.16 3.58
CA ILE A 97 4.17 -2.89 4.80
C ILE A 97 2.65 -2.79 4.96
N LYS A 98 1.99 -3.92 5.12
CA LYS A 98 0.63 -3.98 5.66
C LYS A 98 0.70 -4.38 7.14
N PRO A 99 0.53 -3.43 8.07
CA PRO A 99 0.50 -3.73 9.50
C PRO A 99 -0.65 -4.68 9.89
N SER A 100 -0.58 -5.16 11.14
CA SER A 100 -1.72 -5.78 11.79
C SER A 100 -2.90 -4.81 11.87
N HIS A 101 -4.11 -5.35 11.91
CA HIS A 101 -5.30 -4.51 12.02
C HIS A 101 -5.31 -3.66 13.27
N LEU A 102 -5.84 -2.44 13.15
CA LEU A 102 -5.87 -1.39 14.16
C LEU A 102 -4.50 -0.84 14.59
N ARG A 103 -3.42 -1.10 13.86
CA ARG A 103 -2.14 -0.39 14.09
C ARG A 103 -2.15 1.08 13.69
N PHE A 104 -3.05 1.43 12.77
CA PHE A 104 -3.38 2.80 12.40
C PHE A 104 -4.85 3.06 12.73
N SER A 105 -5.20 4.34 12.89
CA SER A 105 -6.60 4.74 12.95
C SER A 105 -7.23 4.66 11.57
N HIS A 106 -8.38 4.00 11.49
CA HIS A 106 -9.20 3.94 10.28
C HIS A 106 -10.27 5.06 10.24
N ARG A 107 -10.24 5.99 11.19
CA ARG A 107 -11.22 7.08 11.26
C ARG A 107 -11.07 8.01 10.06
N GLY A 108 -12.20 8.32 9.43
CA GLY A 108 -12.23 9.25 8.29
C GLY A 108 -11.71 8.67 6.97
N VAL A 109 -11.30 7.39 6.94
CA VAL A 109 -10.86 6.72 5.72
C VAL A 109 -12.09 6.25 4.93
N PRO A 110 -12.33 6.74 3.71
CA PRO A 110 -13.45 6.30 2.90
C PRO A 110 -13.24 4.85 2.43
N GLY A 111 -14.23 4.00 2.68
CA GLY A 111 -14.26 2.63 2.19
C GLY A 111 -15.32 2.43 1.12
N ALA A 112 -15.04 1.56 0.14
CA ALA A 112 -16.01 1.22 -0.91
C ALA A 112 -17.23 0.46 -0.37
N VAL A 113 -17.05 -0.30 0.71
CA VAL A 113 -18.12 -1.03 1.39
C VAL A 113 -17.99 -0.75 2.90
N PRO A 114 -18.81 0.16 3.46
CA PRO A 114 -18.77 0.47 4.89
C PRO A 114 -19.38 -0.66 5.73
N GLY A 115 -19.01 -0.74 7.01
CA GLY A 115 -19.64 -1.65 7.99
C GLY A 115 -19.23 -3.13 7.90
N ARG A 116 -18.11 -3.46 7.23
CA ARG A 116 -17.59 -4.84 7.18
C ARG A 116 -16.97 -5.22 8.54
N PRO A 117 -17.37 -6.34 9.18
CA PRO A 117 -16.87 -6.67 10.51
C PRO A 117 -15.64 -7.58 10.53
N LEU A 118 -15.34 -8.31 9.44
CA LEU A 118 -14.34 -9.39 9.45
C LEU A 118 -13.03 -9.04 8.75
N ILE A 119 -13.10 -8.54 7.50
CA ILE A 119 -11.92 -8.29 6.66
C ILE A 119 -11.83 -6.79 6.39
N ASN A 120 -11.07 -6.11 7.24
CA ASN A 120 -10.91 -4.66 7.22
C ASN A 120 -9.65 -4.23 6.46
N ALA A 121 -9.69 -3.00 5.96
CA ALA A 121 -8.52 -2.38 5.37
C ALA A 121 -7.51 -2.04 6.47
N ASN A 122 -6.24 -2.08 6.09
CA ASN A 122 -5.13 -1.64 6.93
C ASN A 122 -4.31 -0.60 6.17
N GLU A 123 -4.10 0.55 6.79
CA GLU A 123 -3.18 1.57 6.32
C GLU A 123 -1.75 1.12 6.58
N GLY A 124 -0.85 1.48 5.67
CA GLY A 124 0.56 1.21 5.85
C GLY A 124 1.45 2.01 4.90
N PRO A 125 2.73 2.13 5.25
CA PRO A 125 3.68 2.86 4.43
C PRO A 125 4.05 2.10 3.17
N MET A 126 4.30 2.88 2.13
CA MET A 126 4.90 2.48 0.86
C MET A 126 6.13 3.37 0.64
N THR A 127 7.28 2.77 0.37
CA THR A 127 8.57 3.46 0.28
C THR A 127 9.46 2.78 -0.75
N LYS A 128 10.58 3.40 -1.14
CA LYS A 128 11.56 2.78 -2.03
C LYS A 128 12.23 1.55 -1.42
N ASP A 129 12.53 1.62 -0.13
CA ASP A 129 13.21 0.57 0.61
C ASP A 129 12.50 0.28 1.93
N ILE A 130 12.73 -0.91 2.48
CA ILE A 130 12.07 -1.35 3.71
C ILE A 130 12.52 -0.59 4.96
N GLN A 131 13.73 -0.02 4.94
CA GLN A 131 14.31 0.69 6.08
C GLN A 131 13.57 2.01 6.33
N THR A 132 13.29 2.77 5.28
CA THR A 132 12.48 3.99 5.33
C THR A 132 11.07 3.69 5.87
N SER A 133 10.49 2.56 5.47
CA SER A 133 9.19 2.12 6.04
C SER A 133 9.29 1.85 7.53
N ALA A 134 10.37 1.20 8.00
CA ALA A 134 10.58 0.91 9.42
C ALA A 134 10.78 2.19 10.24
N GLU A 135 11.58 3.14 9.74
CA GLU A 135 11.81 4.43 10.38
C GLU A 135 10.52 5.25 10.51
N PHE A 136 9.72 5.29 9.44
CA PHE A 136 8.39 5.93 9.51
C PHE A 136 7.50 5.30 10.58
N LEU A 137 7.42 3.97 10.62
CA LEU A 137 6.60 3.27 11.62
C LEU A 137 7.11 3.48 13.05
N LYS A 138 8.42 3.53 13.24
CA LYS A 138 9.04 3.87 14.53
C LYS A 138 8.60 5.25 14.99
N GLU A 139 8.67 6.26 14.12
CA GLU A 139 8.24 7.62 14.45
C GLU A 139 6.75 7.69 14.76
N ILE A 140 5.91 7.06 13.93
CA ILE A 140 4.45 7.06 14.11
C ILE A 140 4.02 6.35 15.39
N TRP A 141 4.67 5.23 15.75
CA TRP A 141 4.36 4.43 16.93
C TRP A 141 5.27 4.75 18.13
N SER A 142 6.00 5.87 18.10
CA SER A 142 6.84 6.33 19.23
C SER A 142 6.00 6.92 20.37
N THR A 143 4.80 7.42 20.07
CA THR A 143 3.90 8.06 21.04
C THR A 143 2.51 7.43 21.03
N ARG A 144 1.71 7.73 22.06
CA ARG A 144 0.31 7.29 22.17
C ARG A 144 -0.68 8.19 21.43
N TRP A 145 -0.19 9.14 20.63
CA TRP A 145 -1.03 10.15 20.00
C TRP A 145 -2.23 9.54 19.24
N ILE A 146 -2.02 8.45 18.49
CA ILE A 146 -3.11 7.78 17.75
C ILE A 146 -4.18 7.26 18.73
N THR A 147 -3.81 6.51 19.76
CA THR A 147 -4.77 5.94 20.72
C THR A 147 -5.48 7.01 21.55
N GLU A 148 -4.81 8.13 21.85
CA GLU A 148 -5.41 9.25 22.56
C GLU A 148 -6.52 9.95 21.74
N HIS A 149 -6.46 9.87 20.41
CA HIS A 149 -7.44 10.48 19.50
C HIS A 149 -8.39 9.45 18.86
N ASP A 150 -8.03 8.17 18.91
CA ASP A 150 -8.85 7.04 18.48
C ASP A 150 -8.77 5.89 19.51
N PRO A 151 -9.71 5.82 20.48
CA PRO A 151 -9.72 4.79 21.50
C PRO A 151 -9.92 3.36 20.97
N TYR A 152 -10.25 3.17 19.69
CA TYR A 152 -10.33 1.84 19.07
C TYR A 152 -8.96 1.31 18.63
N VAL A 153 -7.93 2.15 18.59
CA VAL A 153 -6.56 1.74 18.26
C VAL A 153 -5.85 1.28 19.55
N PRO A 154 -5.40 0.02 19.64
CA PRO A 154 -4.69 -0.46 20.82
C PRO A 154 -3.37 0.32 21.03
N PRO A 155 -3.02 0.68 22.29
CA PRO A 155 -1.85 1.51 22.62
C PRO A 155 -0.54 0.72 22.57
N VAL A 156 -0.26 0.09 21.43
CA VAL A 156 0.96 -0.70 21.24
C VAL A 156 1.99 0.19 20.56
N LEU A 157 3.04 0.55 21.29
CA LEU A 157 4.14 1.36 20.79
C LEU A 157 5.14 0.53 19.97
N TRP A 158 6.06 1.21 19.30
CA TRP A 158 7.22 0.60 18.68
C TRP A 158 8.07 -0.15 19.73
N ASN A 159 8.59 -1.32 19.37
CA ASN A 159 9.44 -2.12 20.25
C ASN A 159 10.83 -2.27 19.62
N GLU A 160 11.78 -1.47 20.10
CA GLU A 160 13.14 -1.44 19.55
C GLU A 160 13.91 -2.73 19.82
N ASP A 161 13.71 -3.33 20.99
CA ASP A 161 14.35 -4.59 21.33
C ASP A 161 13.88 -5.72 20.42
N MET A 162 12.60 -5.73 20.00
CA MET A 162 12.09 -6.72 19.04
C MET A 162 12.63 -6.49 17.63
N TYR A 163 12.72 -5.23 17.19
CA TYR A 163 13.22 -4.88 15.87
C TYR A 163 14.72 -5.18 15.71
N SER A 164 15.51 -4.91 16.74
CA SER A 164 16.97 -5.09 16.74
C SER A 164 17.43 -6.52 17.06
N ARG A 165 16.55 -7.38 17.59
CA ARG A 165 16.92 -8.68 18.18
C ARG A 165 17.58 -9.66 17.20
N GLY A 166 17.42 -9.52 15.89
CA GLY A 166 18.11 -10.34 14.87
C GLY A 166 17.74 -11.83 14.83
N GLU A 167 17.16 -12.36 15.91
CA GLU A 167 16.63 -13.71 16.03
C GLU A 167 15.35 -13.82 15.20
N SER A 168 15.40 -14.64 14.15
CA SER A 168 14.23 -14.88 13.31
C SER A 168 14.18 -16.34 12.87
N THR A 169 13.02 -16.96 13.08
CA THR A 169 12.69 -18.20 12.40
C THR A 169 11.96 -17.83 11.11
N VAL A 170 12.55 -18.17 9.97
CA VAL A 170 11.97 -17.96 8.65
C VAL A 170 11.37 -19.26 8.16
N SER A 171 10.04 -19.32 8.14
CA SER A 171 9.31 -20.41 7.48
C SER A 171 8.94 -19.99 6.06
N ALA A 172 9.34 -20.77 5.08
CA ALA A 172 8.97 -20.61 3.68
C ALA A 172 8.00 -21.74 3.28
N THR A 173 6.85 -21.36 2.73
CA THR A 173 5.83 -22.31 2.29
C THR A 173 5.55 -22.09 0.82
N THR A 174 5.63 -23.14 0.03
CA THR A 174 5.22 -23.12 -1.38
C THR A 174 3.93 -23.93 -1.54
N TRP A 175 2.97 -23.33 -2.23
CA TRP A 175 1.71 -23.96 -2.60
C TRP A 175 1.76 -24.29 -4.08
N THR A 176 1.68 -25.57 -4.42
CA THR A 176 1.51 -26.04 -5.80
C THR A 176 0.08 -26.53 -5.98
N MET A 177 -0.41 -26.64 -7.22
CA MET A 177 -1.74 -27.21 -7.47
C MET A 177 -1.91 -28.64 -6.91
N THR A 178 -0.81 -29.33 -6.58
CA THR A 178 -0.78 -30.71 -6.08
C THR A 178 -0.48 -30.83 -4.58
N GLY A 179 -0.20 -29.74 -3.86
CA GLY A 179 0.06 -29.80 -2.43
C GLY A 179 0.95 -28.71 -1.86
N LEU A 180 1.10 -28.76 -0.54
CA LEU A 180 1.87 -27.85 0.30
C LEU A 180 3.27 -28.43 0.58
N LEU A 181 4.33 -27.65 0.37
CA LEU A 181 5.65 -27.95 0.89
C LEU A 181 6.06 -26.83 1.85
N LEU A 182 6.40 -27.19 3.09
CA LEU A 182 6.85 -26.30 4.15
C LEU A 182 8.35 -26.52 4.39
N LEU A 183 9.13 -25.45 4.30
CA LEU A 183 10.55 -25.40 4.64
C LEU A 183 10.71 -24.42 5.80
N GLN A 184 11.37 -24.83 6.88
CA GLN A 184 11.64 -23.96 8.03
C GLN A 184 13.15 -23.78 8.17
N LEU A 185 13.58 -22.53 8.17
CA LEU A 185 14.98 -22.10 8.32
C LEU A 185 15.06 -21.20 9.55
N SER A 186 15.78 -21.62 10.59
CA SER A 186 16.05 -20.78 11.75
C SER A 186 17.44 -20.16 11.64
N ARG A 187 17.56 -18.87 11.94
CA ARG A 187 18.84 -18.16 12.10
C ARG A 187 19.04 -17.71 13.53
#